data_AF-A0ABD4RHA9-F1
#
_entry.id   AF-A0ABD4RHA9-F1
#
_cell.length_a   1.000
_cell.length_b   1.000
_cell.length_c   1.000
_cell.angle_alpha   90.00
_cell.angle_beta   90.00
_cell.angle_gamma   90.00
#
_symmetry.space_group_name_H-M   'P 1'
#
loop_
_entity.id
_entity.type
_entity.pdbx_description
1 polymer ?
#
loop_
_entity_poly.entity_id
_entity_poly.type
_entity_poly.pdbx_seq_one_letter_code
_entity_poly.pdbx_strand_id
1 'polypeptide(L)'
;MNDKLKSLIHENHIFIISLISTVLFSTLLVVLIFSNIGINKTTKNFKSIAKSIDKINLSLEDCVDDFTIDTKKSISTLTESSESLKELANKISEIEIKSDKDKEIKSQLSDALSNTITLYDFCLHIINDPENIKSGDELEEFNTYKEACLTSYNALSKNNININFSDKTLLFFDNTNSYVNAIIKVNRDSDIKNSQKRDFILALDSFIPTLDKLSQDLMPAIKKVREDNRDMKVILDDLIEKEKLLDDLKNNVHTLSIPDGCMEFYNSLQEFLKIYDVYIKSMKEAVSFEKDCSDLDKYKSEIDNNYKNATSKYQDVLNSYQKYKDLKINF
;
A
#
# COMPACT_ATOMS: atom_id res chain seq x y z
N MET A 1 -57.87 -62.73 46.91
CA MET A 1 -56.80 -62.80 45.88
C MET A 1 -55.40 -62.57 46.47
N ASN A 2 -55.16 -62.85 47.77
CA ASN A 2 -53.94 -62.39 48.46
C ASN A 2 -53.02 -63.53 48.93
N ASP A 3 -53.55 -64.68 49.38
CA ASP A 3 -52.72 -65.74 49.98
C ASP A 3 -52.10 -66.69 48.95
N LYS A 4 -52.83 -67.05 47.89
CA LYS A 4 -52.31 -67.88 46.78
C LYS A 4 -51.19 -67.16 46.00
N LEU A 5 -51.33 -65.86 45.80
CA LEU A 5 -50.31 -65.06 45.10
C LEU A 5 -49.04 -64.93 45.96
N LYS A 6 -49.22 -64.71 47.28
CA LYS A 6 -48.10 -64.70 48.23
C LYS A 6 -47.37 -66.04 48.32
N SER A 7 -48.08 -67.18 48.34
CA SER A 7 -47.41 -68.49 48.37
C SER A 7 -46.63 -68.77 47.09
N LEU A 8 -47.21 -68.45 45.92
CA LEU A 8 -46.54 -68.58 44.62
C LEU A 8 -45.29 -67.71 44.48
N ILE A 9 -45.33 -66.47 45.00
CA ILE A 9 -44.17 -65.57 45.02
C ILE A 9 -43.10 -66.09 45.98
N HIS A 10 -43.48 -66.64 47.14
CA HIS A 10 -42.55 -67.16 48.12
C HIS A 10 -41.84 -68.44 47.63
N GLU A 11 -42.58 -69.37 47.02
CA GLU A 11 -42.02 -70.60 46.44
C GLU A 11 -41.06 -70.31 45.28
N ASN A 12 -41.32 -69.27 44.48
CA ASN A 12 -40.54 -68.94 43.29
C ASN A 12 -39.63 -67.71 43.46
N HIS A 13 -39.37 -67.26 44.69
CA HIS A 13 -38.72 -65.97 44.94
C HIS A 13 -37.33 -65.85 44.28
N ILE A 14 -36.52 -66.93 44.27
CA ILE A 14 -35.20 -66.94 43.63
C ILE A 14 -35.32 -66.72 42.12
N PHE A 15 -36.28 -67.38 41.48
CA PHE A 15 -36.53 -67.23 40.05
C PHE A 15 -37.01 -65.81 39.71
N ILE A 16 -37.91 -65.26 40.52
CA ILE A 16 -38.42 -63.89 40.35
C ILE A 16 -37.27 -62.87 40.51
N ILE A 17 -36.42 -63.03 41.52
CA ILE A 17 -35.24 -62.16 41.72
C ILE A 17 -34.27 -62.28 40.54
N SER A 18 -33.99 -63.49 40.06
CA SER A 18 -33.16 -63.73 38.88
C SER A 18 -33.72 -63.05 37.63
N LEU A 19 -35.03 -63.13 37.41
CA LEU A 19 -35.70 -62.51 36.27
C LEU A 19 -35.62 -60.99 36.34
N ILE A 20 -35.93 -60.38 37.50
CA ILE A 20 -35.84 -58.93 37.71
C ILE A 20 -34.39 -58.45 37.51
N SER A 21 -33.42 -59.17 38.07
CA SER A 21 -31.99 -58.83 37.92
C SER A 21 -31.54 -58.88 36.46
N THR A 22 -32.00 -59.88 35.70
CA THR A 22 -31.71 -60.01 34.26
C THR A 22 -32.32 -58.87 33.44
N VAL A 23 -33.56 -58.46 33.77
CA VAL A 23 -34.23 -57.33 33.11
C VAL A 23 -33.52 -56.00 33.42
N LEU A 24 -33.10 -55.78 34.67
CA LEU A 24 -32.36 -54.58 35.07
C LEU A 24 -30.98 -54.52 34.41
N PHE A 25 -30.27 -55.65 34.33
CA PHE A 25 -28.96 -55.71 33.69
C PHE A 25 -29.04 -55.49 32.17
N SER A 26 -30.03 -56.11 31.51
CA SER A 26 -30.24 -55.92 30.06
C SER A 26 -30.67 -54.48 29.72
N THR A 27 -31.54 -53.86 30.52
CA THR A 27 -31.91 -52.44 30.33
C THR A 27 -30.72 -51.50 30.55
N LEU A 28 -29.89 -51.75 31.57
CA LEU A 28 -28.65 -50.99 31.79
C LEU A 28 -27.69 -51.10 30.60
N LEU A 29 -27.47 -52.32 30.07
CA LEU A 29 -26.64 -52.54 28.89
C LEU A 29 -27.19 -51.79 27.66
N VAL A 30 -28.49 -51.84 27.44
CA VAL A 30 -29.14 -51.12 26.33
C VAL A 30 -28.92 -49.62 26.46
N VAL A 31 -29.11 -49.03 27.65
CA VAL A 31 -28.85 -47.60 27.91
C VAL A 31 -27.39 -47.24 27.66
N LEU A 32 -26.44 -48.08 28.10
CA LEU A 32 -25.00 -47.88 27.86
C LEU A 32 -24.61 -47.98 26.39
N ILE A 33 -25.23 -48.89 25.63
CA ILE A 33 -24.98 -49.04 24.19
C ILE A 33 -25.53 -47.82 23.43
N PHE A 34 -26.78 -47.43 23.70
CA PHE A 34 -27.41 -46.29 23.01
C PHE A 34 -26.72 -44.95 23.34
N SER A 35 -26.28 -44.74 24.58
CA SER A 35 -25.52 -43.53 24.95
C SER A 35 -24.17 -43.46 24.23
N ASN A 36 -23.43 -44.58 24.15
CA ASN A 36 -22.16 -44.65 23.43
C ASN A 36 -22.30 -44.50 21.91
N ILE A 37 -23.39 -45.00 21.30
CA ILE A 37 -23.67 -44.80 19.86
C ILE A 37 -23.85 -43.31 19.55
N GLY A 38 -24.59 -42.58 20.41
CA GLY A 38 -24.81 -41.14 20.26
C GLY A 38 -23.52 -40.32 20.33
N ILE A 39 -22.68 -40.59 21.32
CA ILE A 39 -21.37 -39.94 21.53
C ILE A 39 -20.43 -40.21 20.33
N ASN A 40 -20.42 -41.45 19.83
CA ASN A 40 -19.63 -41.81 18.65
C ASN A 40 -20.08 -41.07 17.38
N LYS A 41 -21.37 -40.77 17.24
CA LYS A 41 -21.89 -39.98 16.10
C LYS A 41 -21.44 -38.51 16.19
N THR A 42 -21.56 -37.88 17.36
CA THR A 42 -21.14 -36.48 17.57
C THR A 42 -19.64 -36.30 17.33
N THR A 43 -18.82 -37.19 17.88
CA THR A 43 -17.36 -37.17 17.66
C THR A 43 -16.99 -37.36 16.18
N LYS A 44 -17.71 -38.23 15.45
CA LYS A 44 -17.51 -38.41 14.00
C LYS A 44 -17.84 -37.14 13.21
N ASN A 45 -18.87 -36.40 13.60
CA ASN A 45 -19.22 -35.14 12.94
C ASN A 45 -18.12 -34.10 13.12
N PHE A 46 -17.59 -33.90 14.33
CA PHE A 46 -16.46 -32.99 14.55
C PHE A 46 -15.23 -33.36 13.73
N LYS A 47 -14.86 -34.65 13.70
CA LYS A 47 -13.74 -35.14 12.88
C LYS A 47 -13.99 -34.95 11.38
N SER A 48 -15.24 -35.06 10.92
CA SER A 48 -15.59 -34.80 9.53
C SER A 48 -15.41 -33.32 9.17
N ILE A 49 -15.78 -32.41 10.06
CA ILE A 49 -15.59 -30.96 9.85
C ILE A 49 -14.10 -30.62 9.83
N ALA A 50 -13.33 -31.14 10.78
CA ALA A 50 -11.87 -30.97 10.81
C ALA A 50 -11.20 -31.40 9.50
N LYS A 51 -11.60 -32.56 8.95
CA LYS A 51 -11.11 -33.01 7.63
C LYS A 51 -11.49 -32.08 6.47
N SER A 52 -12.66 -31.46 6.53
CA SER A 52 -13.07 -30.47 5.53
C SER A 52 -12.21 -29.20 5.63
N ILE A 53 -11.88 -28.76 6.85
CA ILE A 53 -10.96 -27.64 7.07
C ILE A 53 -9.58 -27.97 6.48
N ASP A 54 -9.02 -29.15 6.78
CA ASP A 54 -7.76 -29.60 6.19
C ASP A 54 -7.79 -29.59 4.66
N LYS A 55 -8.89 -30.08 4.06
CA LYS A 55 -9.05 -30.08 2.61
C LYS A 55 -9.06 -28.66 2.02
N ILE A 56 -9.71 -27.72 2.70
CA ILE A 56 -9.71 -26.30 2.30
C ILE A 56 -8.30 -25.74 2.42
N ASN A 57 -7.59 -26.02 3.51
CA ASN A 57 -6.21 -25.58 3.73
C ASN A 57 -5.24 -26.05 2.63
N LEU A 58 -5.42 -27.27 2.13
CA LEU A 58 -4.61 -27.82 1.03
C LEU A 58 -4.82 -27.07 -0.30
N SER A 59 -5.91 -26.33 -0.48
CA SER A 59 -6.12 -25.56 -1.71
C SER A 59 -5.10 -24.42 -1.89
N LEU A 60 -4.52 -23.93 -0.80
CA LEU A 60 -3.51 -22.87 -0.83
C LEU A 60 -2.16 -23.34 -1.37
N GLU A 61 -1.89 -24.65 -1.40
CA GLU A 61 -0.65 -25.19 -1.98
C GLU A 61 -0.48 -24.80 -3.45
N ASP A 62 -1.60 -24.70 -4.15
CA ASP A 62 -1.66 -24.36 -5.57
C ASP A 62 -1.42 -22.86 -5.83
N CYS A 63 -1.38 -22.03 -4.78
CA CYS A 63 -1.14 -20.58 -4.87
C CYS A 63 0.35 -20.22 -4.74
N VAL A 64 1.21 -21.19 -4.40
CA VAL A 64 2.65 -21.00 -4.31
C VAL A 64 3.24 -20.89 -5.72
N ASP A 65 4.03 -19.84 -5.96
CA ASP A 65 4.77 -19.60 -7.20
C ASP A 65 6.25 -19.42 -6.85
N ASP A 66 7.01 -20.53 -6.87
CA ASP A 66 8.40 -20.61 -6.40
C ASP A 66 8.62 -19.97 -5.01
N PHE A 67 9.28 -18.81 -4.98
CA PHE A 67 9.61 -18.05 -3.76
C PHE A 67 8.60 -16.91 -3.47
N THR A 68 7.47 -16.88 -4.18
CA THR A 68 6.39 -15.89 -4.03
C THR A 68 5.01 -16.56 -4.10
N ILE A 69 3.96 -15.75 -4.20
CA ILE A 69 2.57 -16.17 -4.40
C ILE A 69 2.07 -15.74 -5.78
N ASP A 70 1.23 -16.57 -6.40
CA ASP A 70 0.40 -16.15 -7.54
C ASP A 70 -0.78 -15.34 -7.01
N THR A 71 -0.71 -14.01 -7.11
CA THR A 71 -1.71 -13.11 -6.52
C THR A 71 -3.10 -13.32 -7.10
N LYS A 72 -3.22 -13.57 -8.41
CA LYS A 72 -4.52 -13.77 -9.08
C LYS A 72 -5.18 -15.04 -8.60
N LYS A 73 -4.42 -16.13 -8.57
CA LYS A 73 -4.92 -17.42 -8.09
C LYS A 73 -5.24 -17.39 -6.60
N SER A 74 -4.38 -16.75 -5.81
CA SER A 74 -4.57 -16.55 -4.37
C SER A 74 -5.88 -15.83 -4.08
N ILE A 75 -6.22 -14.77 -4.80
CA ILE A 75 -7.48 -14.04 -4.62
C ILE A 75 -8.69 -14.98 -4.81
N SER A 76 -8.75 -15.74 -5.91
CA SER A 76 -9.84 -16.67 -6.15
C SER A 76 -9.90 -17.77 -5.09
N THR A 77 -8.77 -18.41 -4.77
CA THR A 77 -8.72 -19.54 -3.85
C THR A 77 -9.03 -19.13 -2.41
N LEU A 78 -8.54 -17.97 -1.94
CA LEU A 78 -8.85 -17.45 -0.62
C LEU A 78 -10.34 -17.08 -0.50
N THR A 79 -10.92 -16.49 -1.55
CA THR A 79 -12.34 -16.13 -1.57
C THR A 79 -13.21 -17.38 -1.45
N GLU A 80 -13.00 -18.38 -2.31
CA GLU A 80 -13.74 -19.66 -2.30
C GLU A 80 -13.54 -20.42 -0.98
N SER A 81 -12.32 -20.40 -0.44
CA SER A 81 -11.99 -21.02 0.84
C SER A 81 -12.69 -20.34 2.00
N SER A 82 -12.69 -19.01 2.05
CA SER A 82 -13.36 -18.23 3.10
C SER A 82 -14.87 -18.50 3.12
N GLU A 83 -15.52 -18.54 1.95
CA GLU A 83 -16.93 -18.92 1.83
C GLU A 83 -17.18 -20.35 2.33
N SER A 84 -16.35 -21.30 1.90
CA SER A 84 -16.44 -22.71 2.33
C SER A 84 -16.26 -22.87 3.84
N LEU A 85 -15.34 -22.11 4.45
CA LEU A 85 -15.14 -22.11 5.90
C LEU A 85 -16.36 -21.50 6.62
N LYS A 86 -16.94 -20.42 6.11
CA LYS A 86 -18.17 -19.81 6.66
C LYS A 86 -19.36 -20.79 6.62
N GLU A 87 -19.47 -21.61 5.58
CA GLU A 87 -20.47 -22.70 5.54
C GLU A 87 -20.23 -23.78 6.62
N LEU A 88 -18.96 -24.13 6.87
CA LEU A 88 -18.62 -25.07 7.94
C LEU A 88 -19.01 -24.52 9.31
N ALA A 89 -18.96 -23.19 9.52
CA ALA A 89 -19.35 -22.57 10.79
C ALA A 89 -20.82 -22.85 11.12
N ASN A 90 -21.69 -22.74 10.10
CA ASN A 90 -23.10 -23.06 10.23
C ASN A 90 -23.29 -24.54 10.59
N LYS A 91 -22.57 -25.46 9.93
CA LYS A 91 -22.62 -26.90 10.23
C LYS A 91 -22.16 -27.22 11.66
N ILE A 92 -21.15 -26.54 12.19
CA ILE A 92 -20.72 -26.71 13.59
C ILE A 92 -21.87 -26.31 14.53
N SER A 93 -22.52 -25.18 14.25
CA SER A 93 -23.60 -24.62 15.09
C SER A 93 -24.78 -25.58 15.25
N GLU A 94 -25.07 -26.38 14.21
CA GLU A 94 -26.16 -27.36 14.17
C GLU A 94 -25.84 -28.68 14.90
N ILE A 95 -24.57 -28.92 15.30
CA ILE A 95 -24.22 -30.16 16.01
C ILE A 95 -24.86 -30.18 17.40
N GLU A 96 -25.64 -31.24 17.66
CA GLU A 96 -26.26 -31.54 18.94
C GLU A 96 -25.20 -31.89 20.01
N ILE A 97 -25.23 -31.18 21.13
CA ILE A 97 -24.33 -31.37 22.28
C ILE A 97 -24.90 -32.46 23.19
N LYS A 98 -24.10 -33.49 23.50
CA LYS A 98 -24.51 -34.62 24.35
C LYS A 98 -23.70 -34.75 25.63
N SER A 99 -22.61 -34.00 25.75
CA SER A 99 -21.71 -33.99 26.90
C SER A 99 -20.98 -32.65 27.02
N ASP A 100 -20.40 -32.37 28.20
CA ASP A 100 -19.54 -31.20 28.40
C ASP A 100 -18.32 -31.22 27.48
N LYS A 101 -17.79 -32.42 27.19
CA LYS A 101 -16.71 -32.61 26.22
C LYS A 101 -17.12 -32.18 24.81
N ASP A 102 -18.35 -32.49 24.38
CA ASP A 102 -18.85 -32.05 23.07
C ASP A 102 -18.97 -30.53 23.02
N LYS A 103 -19.37 -29.89 24.13
CA LYS A 103 -19.44 -28.44 24.24
C LYS A 103 -18.06 -27.80 24.12
N GLU A 104 -17.06 -28.35 24.80
CA GLU A 104 -15.67 -27.89 24.72
C GLU A 104 -15.12 -28.02 23.29
N ILE A 105 -15.27 -29.21 22.68
CA ILE A 105 -14.82 -29.47 21.31
C ILE A 105 -15.51 -28.53 20.32
N LYS A 106 -16.83 -28.34 20.45
CA LYS A 106 -17.59 -27.44 19.59
C LYS A 106 -17.07 -26.01 19.69
N SER A 107 -16.77 -25.53 20.89
CA SER A 107 -16.18 -24.20 21.10
C SER A 107 -14.81 -24.09 20.44
N GLN A 108 -13.88 -25.01 20.74
CA GLN A 108 -12.53 -25.00 20.18
C GLN A 108 -12.52 -25.09 18.65
N LEU A 109 -13.45 -25.87 18.08
CA LEU A 109 -13.57 -26.03 16.63
C LEU A 109 -14.12 -24.75 15.97
N SER A 110 -15.08 -24.08 16.62
CA SER A 110 -15.56 -22.77 16.19
C SER A 110 -14.45 -21.72 16.26
N ASP A 111 -13.65 -21.70 17.32
CA ASP A 111 -12.52 -20.76 17.47
C ASP A 111 -11.46 -21.01 16.40
N ALA A 112 -11.13 -22.28 16.13
CA ALA A 112 -10.22 -22.67 15.07
C ALA A 112 -10.68 -22.19 13.70
N LEU A 113 -11.97 -22.40 13.40
CA LEU A 113 -12.56 -21.97 12.15
C LEU A 113 -12.59 -20.45 12.02
N SER A 114 -12.98 -19.74 13.09
CA SER A 114 -13.00 -18.28 13.12
C SER A 114 -11.61 -17.70 12.87
N ASN A 115 -10.58 -18.21 13.57
CA ASN A 115 -9.20 -17.77 13.36
C ASN A 115 -8.70 -18.07 11.94
N THR A 116 -9.12 -19.20 11.36
CA THR A 116 -8.78 -19.55 9.96
C THR A 116 -9.41 -18.55 8.99
N ILE A 117 -10.70 -18.24 9.16
CA ILE A 117 -11.41 -17.25 8.33
C ILE A 117 -10.75 -15.89 8.44
N THR A 118 -10.42 -15.43 9.66
CA THR A 118 -9.74 -14.15 9.87
C THR A 118 -8.40 -14.10 9.15
N LEU A 119 -7.57 -15.14 9.26
CA LEU A 119 -6.30 -15.21 8.55
C LEU A 119 -6.49 -15.13 7.03
N TYR A 120 -7.47 -15.85 6.48
CA TYR A 120 -7.72 -15.91 5.04
C TYR A 120 -8.27 -14.58 4.50
N ASP A 121 -9.25 -13.99 5.21
CA ASP A 121 -9.82 -12.69 4.86
C ASP A 121 -8.74 -11.60 4.95
N PHE A 122 -7.81 -11.70 5.90
CA PHE A 122 -6.69 -10.77 6.01
C PHE A 122 -5.66 -10.94 4.88
N CYS A 123 -5.32 -12.18 4.49
CA CYS A 123 -4.50 -12.44 3.31
C CYS A 123 -5.14 -11.82 2.06
N LEU A 124 -6.46 -11.99 1.91
CA LEU A 124 -7.21 -11.47 0.78
C LEU A 124 -7.20 -9.93 0.75
N HIS A 125 -7.34 -9.28 1.91
CA HIS A 125 -7.22 -7.82 2.04
C HIS A 125 -5.85 -7.32 1.58
N ILE A 126 -4.77 -7.94 2.08
CA ILE A 126 -3.40 -7.61 1.71
C ILE A 126 -3.16 -7.73 0.20
N ILE A 127 -3.65 -8.82 -0.40
CA ILE A 127 -3.38 -9.11 -1.81
C ILE A 127 -4.22 -8.21 -2.72
N ASN A 128 -5.43 -7.83 -2.32
CA ASN A 128 -6.33 -6.98 -3.12
C ASN A 128 -5.97 -5.49 -3.07
N ASP A 129 -5.33 -5.01 -2.00
CA ASP A 129 -5.02 -3.59 -1.83
C ASP A 129 -3.53 -3.34 -1.48
N PRO A 130 -2.59 -3.76 -2.35
CA PRO A 130 -1.17 -3.69 -2.03
C PRO A 130 -0.64 -2.26 -1.95
N GLU A 131 -1.24 -1.28 -2.63
CA GLU A 131 -0.73 0.10 -2.69
C GLU A 131 -0.86 0.85 -1.35
N ASN A 132 -1.79 0.41 -0.49
CA ASN A 132 -2.06 1.02 0.80
C ASN A 132 -1.21 0.42 1.94
N ILE A 133 -0.48 -0.65 1.69
CA ILE A 133 0.39 -1.30 2.70
C ILE A 133 1.72 -0.55 2.77
N LYS A 134 1.95 0.15 3.88
CA LYS A 134 3.09 1.09 4.01
C LYS A 134 3.89 0.93 5.30
N SER A 135 3.40 0.22 6.29
CA SER A 135 4.09 -0.04 7.56
C SER A 135 4.23 -1.53 7.83
N GLY A 136 4.89 -1.86 8.94
CA GLY A 136 4.99 -3.25 9.39
C GLY A 136 3.77 -3.70 10.18
N ASP A 137 2.76 -2.84 10.35
CA ASP A 137 1.61 -3.12 11.22
C ASP A 137 0.77 -4.25 10.62
N GLU A 138 0.52 -4.21 9.30
CA GLU A 138 -0.18 -5.29 8.61
C GLU A 138 0.61 -6.61 8.67
N LEU A 139 1.95 -6.55 8.70
CA LEU A 139 2.79 -7.74 8.85
C LEU A 139 2.69 -8.33 10.27
N GLU A 140 2.63 -7.49 11.29
CA GLU A 140 2.44 -7.90 12.68
C GLU A 140 1.06 -8.52 12.90
N GLU A 141 0.02 -7.91 12.33
CA GLU A 141 -1.35 -8.45 12.32
C GLU A 141 -1.43 -9.79 11.61
N PHE A 142 -0.83 -9.92 10.41
CA PHE A 142 -0.75 -11.19 9.67
C PHE A 142 -0.16 -12.30 10.53
N ASN A 143 1.00 -12.04 11.15
CA ASN A 143 1.69 -13.02 11.98
C ASN A 143 0.86 -13.38 13.23
N THR A 144 0.19 -12.39 13.83
CA THR A 144 -0.72 -12.61 14.97
C THR A 144 -1.87 -13.54 14.59
N TYR A 145 -2.50 -13.34 13.43
CA TYR A 145 -3.59 -14.20 12.96
C TYR A 145 -3.10 -15.61 12.60
N LYS A 146 -1.91 -15.74 12.00
CA LYS A 146 -1.28 -17.03 11.72
C LYS A 146 -1.05 -17.82 13.01
N GLU A 147 -0.45 -17.20 14.03
CA GLU A 147 -0.19 -17.83 15.32
C GLU A 147 -1.48 -18.19 16.08
N ALA A 148 -2.51 -17.33 16.02
CA ALA A 148 -3.82 -17.62 16.60
C ALA A 148 -4.49 -18.84 15.96
N CYS A 149 -4.32 -19.02 14.64
CA CYS A 149 -4.81 -20.20 13.91
C CYS A 149 -4.04 -21.47 14.29
N LEU A 150 -2.71 -21.41 14.35
CA LEU A 150 -1.89 -22.56 14.76
C LEU A 150 -2.17 -22.98 16.20
N THR A 151 -2.36 -22.02 17.10
CA THR A 151 -2.67 -22.25 18.50
C THR A 151 -4.03 -22.94 18.68
N SER A 152 -5.05 -22.51 17.94
CA SER A 152 -6.39 -23.12 18.01
C SER A 152 -6.41 -24.55 17.45
N TYR A 153 -5.64 -24.82 16.38
CA TYR A 153 -5.46 -26.18 15.85
C TYR A 153 -4.76 -27.09 16.88
N ASN A 154 -3.72 -26.59 17.54
CA ASN A 154 -3.02 -27.32 18.59
C ASN A 154 -3.94 -27.63 19.78
N ALA A 155 -4.86 -26.73 20.15
CA ALA A 155 -5.82 -26.97 21.22
C ALA A 155 -6.76 -28.16 20.92
N LEU A 156 -7.22 -28.29 19.66
CA LEU A 156 -8.09 -29.39 19.22
C LEU A 156 -7.42 -30.77 19.28
N SER A 157 -6.09 -30.83 19.12
CA SER A 157 -5.34 -32.10 19.16
C SER A 157 -5.50 -32.84 20.50
N LYS A 158 -5.67 -32.10 21.61
CA LYS A 158 -5.95 -32.65 22.95
C LYS A 158 -7.24 -33.47 22.99
N ASN A 159 -8.17 -33.16 22.08
CA ASN A 159 -9.44 -33.84 21.91
C ASN A 159 -9.43 -34.88 20.76
N ASN A 160 -8.26 -35.26 20.25
CA ASN A 160 -8.06 -36.15 19.11
C ASN A 160 -8.74 -35.66 17.82
N ILE A 161 -8.80 -34.34 17.65
CA ILE A 161 -9.22 -33.67 16.42
C ILE A 161 -7.99 -32.96 15.89
N ASN A 162 -7.46 -33.45 14.77
CA ASN A 162 -6.24 -32.92 14.18
C ASN A 162 -6.63 -32.12 12.95
N ILE A 163 -6.17 -30.87 12.90
CA ILE A 163 -6.23 -29.98 11.76
C ILE A 163 -4.82 -29.42 11.63
N ASN A 164 -4.24 -29.44 10.44
CA ASN A 164 -2.89 -28.94 10.21
C ASN A 164 -2.78 -28.25 8.85
N PHE A 165 -1.89 -27.27 8.76
CA PHE A 165 -1.38 -26.83 7.47
C PHE A 165 -0.34 -27.83 6.97
N SER A 166 -0.33 -28.11 5.67
CA SER A 166 0.79 -28.82 5.05
C SER A 166 2.00 -27.91 4.95
N ASP A 167 3.17 -28.48 4.69
CA ASP A 167 4.40 -27.70 4.48
C ASP A 167 4.26 -26.69 3.34
N LYS A 168 3.52 -27.04 2.28
CA LYS A 168 3.26 -26.13 1.15
C LYS A 168 2.26 -25.03 1.51
N THR A 169 1.24 -25.32 2.31
CA THR A 169 0.35 -24.27 2.81
C THR A 169 1.09 -23.33 3.77
N LEU A 170 2.01 -23.84 4.59
CA LEU A 170 2.89 -23.00 5.41
C LEU A 170 3.81 -22.14 4.53
N LEU A 171 4.36 -22.71 3.46
CA LEU A 171 5.15 -21.98 2.47
C LEU A 171 4.36 -20.86 1.81
N PHE A 172 3.07 -21.07 1.50
CA PHE A 172 2.19 -19.99 1.01
C PHE A 172 2.15 -18.81 1.99
N PHE A 173 2.01 -19.05 3.30
CA PHE A 173 2.00 -17.99 4.29
C PHE A 173 3.37 -17.30 4.43
N ASP A 174 4.46 -18.05 4.35
CA ASP A 174 5.81 -17.49 4.40
C ASP A 174 6.10 -16.63 3.16
N ASN A 175 5.66 -17.08 1.98
CA ASN A 175 5.75 -16.31 0.74
C ASN A 175 4.85 -15.07 0.78
N THR A 176 3.66 -15.16 1.37
CA THR A 176 2.77 -14.00 1.60
C THR A 176 3.45 -12.96 2.49
N ASN A 177 4.11 -13.39 3.57
CA ASN A 177 4.89 -12.49 4.45
C ASN A 177 6.05 -11.81 3.70
N SER A 178 6.77 -12.54 2.84
CA SER A 178 7.81 -11.97 1.97
C SER A 178 7.24 -10.97 0.96
N TYR A 179 6.09 -11.29 0.35
CA TYR A 179 5.39 -10.43 -0.59
C TYR A 179 4.99 -9.08 0.05
N VAL A 180 4.40 -9.12 1.26
CA VAL A 180 4.06 -7.92 2.04
C VAL A 180 5.29 -7.06 2.31
N ASN A 181 6.40 -7.67 2.74
CA ASN A 181 7.66 -6.95 2.98
C ASN A 181 8.19 -6.25 1.71
N ALA A 182 8.09 -6.93 0.55
CA ALA A 182 8.51 -6.36 -0.72
C ALA A 182 7.64 -5.16 -1.12
N ILE A 183 6.32 -5.26 -0.94
CA ILE A 183 5.38 -4.17 -1.21
C ILE A 183 5.65 -2.95 -0.32
N ILE A 184 5.81 -3.15 0.99
CA ILE A 184 6.11 -2.06 1.93
C ILE A 184 7.33 -1.27 1.45
N LYS A 185 8.38 -1.96 1.01
CA LYS A 185 9.58 -1.33 0.49
C LYS A 185 9.28 -0.53 -0.79
N VAL A 186 8.60 -1.14 -1.75
CA VAL A 186 8.25 -0.48 -3.03
C VAL A 186 7.39 0.76 -2.80
N ASN A 187 6.38 0.68 -1.95
CA ASN A 187 5.48 1.81 -1.66
C ASN A 187 6.21 2.94 -0.93
N ARG A 188 7.08 2.62 0.04
CA ARG A 188 7.92 3.63 0.71
C ARG A 188 8.88 4.31 -0.24
N ASP A 189 9.57 3.54 -1.09
CA ASP A 189 10.49 4.09 -2.08
C ASP A 189 9.73 4.99 -3.08
N SER A 190 8.51 4.61 -3.47
CA SER A 190 7.63 5.41 -4.31
C SER A 190 7.22 6.72 -3.64
N ASP A 191 6.76 6.67 -2.38
CA ASP A 191 6.36 7.85 -1.61
C ASP A 191 7.53 8.84 -1.42
N ILE A 192 8.73 8.34 -1.15
CA ILE A 192 9.95 9.16 -1.05
C ILE A 192 10.24 9.84 -2.40
N LYS A 193 10.23 9.08 -3.50
CA LYS A 193 10.47 9.62 -4.85
C LYS A 193 9.43 10.68 -5.22
N ASN A 194 8.16 10.44 -4.90
CA ASN A 194 7.07 11.39 -5.17
C ASN A 194 7.19 12.65 -4.32
N SER A 195 7.59 12.52 -3.05
CA SER A 195 7.87 13.68 -2.19
C SER A 195 9.01 14.51 -2.76
N GLN A 196 10.13 13.87 -3.12
CA GLN A 196 11.28 14.57 -3.72
C GLN A 196 10.91 15.29 -5.01
N LYS A 197 10.12 14.66 -5.89
CA LYS A 197 9.59 15.29 -7.11
C LYS A 197 8.73 16.51 -6.82
N ARG A 198 7.80 16.39 -5.87
CA ARG A 198 6.94 17.51 -5.46
C ARG A 198 7.75 18.67 -4.91
N ASP A 199 8.69 18.40 -4.02
CA ASP A 199 9.53 19.43 -3.40
C ASP A 199 10.41 20.13 -4.45
N PHE A 200 10.92 19.38 -5.43
CA PHE A 200 11.63 19.93 -6.58
C PHE A 200 10.73 20.85 -7.44
N ILE A 201 9.52 20.42 -7.78
CA ILE A 201 8.56 21.24 -8.56
C ILE A 201 8.20 22.52 -7.81
N LEU A 202 7.96 22.44 -6.49
CA LEU A 202 7.67 23.62 -5.67
C LEU A 202 8.84 24.62 -5.65
N ALA A 203 10.07 24.11 -5.59
CA ALA A 203 11.26 24.95 -5.68
C ALA A 203 11.35 25.68 -7.04
N LEU A 204 11.09 24.96 -8.14
CA LEU A 204 11.07 25.56 -9.48
C LEU A 204 9.96 26.60 -9.64
N ASP A 205 8.79 26.34 -9.06
CA ASP A 205 7.66 27.28 -9.07
C ASP A 205 7.98 28.57 -8.33
N SER A 206 8.75 28.47 -7.25
CA SER A 206 9.22 29.65 -6.52
C SER A 206 10.11 30.58 -7.36
N PHE A 207 10.71 30.08 -8.45
CA PHE A 207 11.57 30.87 -9.32
C PHE A 207 10.81 31.64 -10.41
N ILE A 208 9.56 31.26 -10.71
CA ILE A 208 8.76 31.87 -11.78
C ILE A 208 8.66 33.40 -11.67
N PRO A 209 8.38 34.00 -10.49
CA PRO A 209 8.32 35.46 -10.38
C PRO A 209 9.65 36.15 -10.76
N THR A 210 10.78 35.54 -10.39
CA THR A 210 12.11 36.03 -10.76
C THR A 210 12.34 35.89 -12.26
N LEU A 211 12.00 34.73 -12.84
CA LEU A 211 12.12 34.48 -14.28
C LEU A 211 11.25 35.45 -15.09
N ASP A 212 10.01 35.71 -14.67
CA ASP A 212 9.11 36.70 -15.28
C ASP A 212 9.75 38.10 -15.22
N LYS A 213 10.32 38.51 -14.08
CA LYS A 213 11.02 39.80 -13.95
C LYS A 213 12.25 39.91 -14.84
N LEU A 214 13.03 38.84 -14.98
CA LEU A 214 14.18 38.79 -15.90
C LEU A 214 13.70 38.87 -17.35
N SER A 215 12.60 38.22 -17.70
CA SER A 215 12.06 38.18 -19.08
C SER A 215 11.37 39.48 -19.56
N GLN A 216 11.34 40.55 -18.76
CA GLN A 216 10.71 41.82 -19.14
C GLN A 216 11.45 42.53 -20.28
N ASP A 217 10.71 43.09 -21.23
CA ASP A 217 11.26 43.90 -22.32
C ASP A 217 11.65 45.29 -21.81
N LEU A 218 12.94 45.63 -21.93
CA LEU A 218 13.49 46.93 -21.53
C LEU A 218 13.38 48.00 -22.62
N MET A 219 13.14 47.62 -23.87
CA MET A 219 13.10 48.57 -24.99
C MET A 219 12.04 49.67 -24.83
N PRO A 220 10.83 49.41 -24.30
CA PRO A 220 9.85 50.48 -24.01
C PRO A 220 10.38 51.51 -23.00
N ALA A 221 11.07 51.05 -21.95
CA ALA A 221 11.65 51.94 -20.94
C ALA A 221 12.80 52.78 -21.53
N ILE A 222 13.68 52.15 -22.32
CA ILE A 222 14.79 52.83 -23.02
C ILE A 222 14.25 53.92 -23.96
N LYS A 223 13.24 53.62 -24.78
CA LYS A 223 12.61 54.60 -25.68
C LYS A 223 12.06 55.79 -24.91
N LYS A 224 11.38 55.53 -23.80
CA LYS A 224 10.82 56.59 -22.95
C LYS A 224 11.91 57.46 -22.31
N VAL A 225 13.03 56.89 -21.90
CA VAL A 225 14.17 57.66 -21.38
C VAL A 225 14.75 58.59 -22.45
N ARG A 226 14.83 58.13 -23.70
CA ARG A 226 15.24 58.97 -24.85
C ARG A 226 14.24 60.10 -25.12
N GLU A 227 12.95 59.79 -25.20
CA GLU A 227 11.88 60.76 -25.46
C GLU A 227 11.85 61.88 -24.41
N ASP A 228 12.06 61.52 -23.14
CA ASP A 228 12.05 62.46 -22.02
C ASP A 228 13.40 63.18 -21.81
N ASN A 229 14.43 62.89 -22.61
CA ASN A 229 15.81 63.36 -22.41
C ASN A 229 16.34 63.11 -20.98
N ARG A 230 16.03 61.95 -20.41
CA ARG A 230 16.48 61.55 -19.06
C ARG A 230 17.82 60.82 -19.11
N ASP A 231 18.52 60.78 -17.97
CA ASP A 231 19.79 60.03 -17.86
C ASP A 231 19.54 58.52 -17.96
N MET A 232 20.25 57.84 -18.86
CA MET A 232 20.26 56.38 -19.04
C MET A 232 20.70 55.59 -17.80
N LYS A 233 21.25 56.26 -16.77
CA LYS A 233 21.60 55.65 -15.48
C LYS A 233 20.45 54.82 -14.88
N VAL A 234 19.20 55.27 -15.01
CA VAL A 234 18.05 54.51 -14.48
C VAL A 234 17.88 53.13 -15.13
N ILE A 235 18.26 52.99 -16.40
CA ILE A 235 18.25 51.70 -17.11
C ILE A 235 19.44 50.84 -16.65
N LEU A 236 20.62 51.44 -16.46
CA LEU A 236 21.78 50.73 -15.93
C LEU A 236 21.54 50.19 -14.51
N ASP A 237 20.88 50.97 -13.66
CA ASP A 237 20.55 50.55 -12.30
C ASP A 237 19.58 49.34 -12.30
N ASP A 238 18.57 49.33 -13.18
CA ASP A 238 17.68 48.16 -13.36
C ASP A 238 18.42 46.93 -13.92
N LEU A 239 19.32 47.14 -14.89
CA LEU A 239 20.16 46.06 -15.43
C LEU A 239 21.07 45.43 -14.34
N ILE A 240 21.66 46.24 -13.47
CA ILE A 240 22.48 45.78 -12.33
C ILE A 240 21.60 45.00 -11.34
N GLU A 241 20.39 45.45 -11.05
CA GLU A 241 19.45 44.72 -10.20
C GLU A 241 19.11 43.35 -10.81
N LYS A 242 18.84 43.30 -12.13
CA LYS A 242 18.57 42.05 -12.84
C LYS A 242 19.78 41.11 -12.91
N GLU A 243 21.01 41.62 -13.03
CA GLU A 243 22.24 40.81 -12.90
C GLU A 243 22.32 40.16 -11.51
N LYS A 244 22.04 40.93 -10.45
CA LYS A 244 22.04 40.40 -9.08
C LYS A 244 20.98 39.31 -8.91
N LEU A 245 19.76 39.52 -9.41
CA LEU A 245 18.69 38.52 -9.38
C LEU A 245 19.06 37.25 -10.15
N LEU A 246 19.75 37.39 -11.28
CA LEU A 246 20.25 36.25 -12.06
C LEU A 246 21.26 35.44 -11.25
N ASP A 247 22.21 36.11 -10.58
CA ASP A 247 23.25 35.44 -9.80
C ASP A 247 22.68 34.75 -8.55
N ASP A 248 21.75 35.41 -7.85
CA ASP A 248 21.01 34.81 -6.74
C ASP A 248 20.23 33.56 -7.21
N LEU A 249 19.59 33.64 -8.38
CA LEU A 249 18.86 32.52 -8.96
C LEU A 249 19.79 31.36 -9.38
N LYS A 250 20.93 31.64 -10.02
CA LYS A 250 21.93 30.61 -10.35
C LYS A 250 22.38 29.86 -9.09
N ASN A 251 22.67 30.59 -8.02
CA ASN A 251 23.07 29.98 -6.74
C ASN A 251 21.97 29.07 -6.18
N ASN A 252 20.70 29.52 -6.20
CA ASN A 252 19.57 28.72 -5.75
C ASN A 252 19.33 27.48 -6.62
N VAL A 253 19.56 27.57 -7.93
CA VAL A 253 19.42 26.43 -8.84
C VAL A 253 20.54 25.41 -8.64
N HIS A 254 21.75 25.85 -8.30
CA HIS A 254 22.88 24.96 -8.04
C HIS A 254 22.74 24.11 -6.77
N THR A 255 21.91 24.54 -5.80
CA THR A 255 21.67 23.79 -4.57
C THR A 255 20.51 22.79 -4.66
N LEU A 256 19.78 22.77 -5.79
CA LEU A 256 18.68 21.84 -5.97
C LEU A 256 19.18 20.40 -6.14
N SER A 257 18.59 19.50 -5.36
CA SER A 257 18.67 18.06 -5.63
C SER A 257 17.71 17.71 -6.77
N ILE A 258 18.18 16.99 -7.78
CA ILE A 258 17.40 16.67 -8.98
C ILE A 258 16.84 15.25 -8.84
N PRO A 259 15.51 15.08 -8.71
CA PRO A 259 14.90 13.76 -8.64
C PRO A 259 14.94 13.02 -9.98
N ASP A 260 14.79 11.69 -9.93
CA ASP A 260 14.68 10.83 -11.10
C ASP A 260 13.58 11.32 -12.06
N GLY A 261 13.93 11.48 -13.34
CA GLY A 261 13.02 11.92 -14.38
C GLY A 261 12.87 13.43 -14.52
N CYS A 262 13.49 14.26 -13.66
CA CYS A 262 13.36 15.72 -13.70
C CYS A 262 14.53 16.46 -14.41
N MET A 263 15.50 15.72 -14.97
CA MET A 263 16.72 16.29 -15.55
C MET A 263 16.46 17.23 -16.75
N GLU A 264 15.47 16.90 -17.59
CA GLU A 264 15.12 17.73 -18.74
C GLU A 264 14.61 19.12 -18.30
N PHE A 265 13.77 19.16 -17.27
CA PHE A 265 13.24 20.41 -16.74
C PHE A 265 14.34 21.27 -16.11
N TYR A 266 15.24 20.63 -15.35
CA TYR A 266 16.45 21.28 -14.81
C TYR A 266 17.34 21.88 -15.91
N ASN A 267 17.61 21.11 -16.97
CA ASN A 267 18.44 21.55 -18.09
C ASN A 267 17.83 22.74 -18.83
N SER A 268 16.49 22.77 -18.99
CA SER A 268 15.81 23.91 -19.60
C SER A 268 15.94 25.18 -18.78
N LEU A 269 15.95 25.08 -17.45
CA LEU A 269 16.20 26.23 -16.58
C LEU A 269 17.65 26.71 -16.71
N GLN A 270 18.62 25.80 -16.70
CA GLN A 270 20.02 26.16 -16.90
C GLN A 270 20.26 26.85 -18.26
N GLU A 271 19.59 26.36 -19.31
CA GLU A 271 19.64 26.97 -20.65
C GLU A 271 19.14 28.41 -20.62
N PHE A 272 18.01 28.67 -19.97
CA PHE A 272 17.49 30.03 -19.78
C PHE A 272 18.50 30.94 -19.07
N LEU A 273 19.08 30.48 -17.95
CA LEU A 273 20.03 31.26 -17.17
C LEU A 273 21.28 31.63 -17.99
N LYS A 274 21.76 30.67 -18.80
CA LYS A 274 22.91 30.89 -19.69
C LYS A 274 22.60 31.90 -20.78
N ILE A 275 21.44 31.79 -21.45
CA ILE A 275 21.05 32.70 -22.52
C ILE A 275 20.81 34.12 -21.96
N TYR A 276 20.18 34.21 -20.79
CA TYR A 276 19.95 35.48 -20.11
C TYR A 276 21.26 36.20 -19.75
N ASP A 277 22.29 35.47 -19.31
CA ASP A 277 23.62 36.02 -19.03
C ASP A 277 24.23 36.72 -20.26
N VAL A 278 24.02 36.16 -21.46
CA VAL A 278 24.49 36.76 -22.72
C VAL A 278 23.66 38.00 -23.08
N TYR A 279 22.34 37.94 -22.90
CA TYR A 279 21.46 39.08 -23.14
C TYR A 279 21.77 40.27 -22.23
N ILE A 280 21.85 40.04 -20.91
CA ILE A 280 21.99 41.12 -19.93
C ILE A 280 23.31 41.88 -20.13
N LYS A 281 24.40 41.16 -20.43
CA LYS A 281 25.70 41.75 -20.77
C LYS A 281 25.63 42.61 -22.03
N SER A 282 25.02 42.07 -23.10
CA SER A 282 24.88 42.79 -24.37
C SER A 282 24.00 44.04 -24.24
N MET A 283 22.94 43.99 -23.42
CA MET A 283 22.07 45.14 -23.19
C MET A 283 22.79 46.21 -22.36
N LYS A 284 23.53 45.80 -21.32
CA LYS A 284 24.34 46.70 -20.51
C LYS A 284 25.42 47.40 -21.32
N GLU A 285 26.12 46.68 -22.20
CA GLU A 285 27.07 47.27 -23.15
C GLU A 285 26.41 48.33 -24.04
N ALA A 286 25.23 48.03 -24.60
CA ALA A 286 24.50 48.98 -25.46
C ALA A 286 24.09 50.27 -24.72
N VAL A 287 23.56 50.12 -23.50
CA VAL A 287 23.12 51.26 -22.67
C VAL A 287 24.31 52.08 -22.17
N SER A 288 25.40 51.43 -21.75
CA SER A 288 26.64 52.12 -21.35
C SER A 288 27.24 52.89 -22.50
N PHE A 289 27.29 52.30 -23.70
CA PHE A 289 27.80 52.98 -24.89
C PHE A 289 27.00 54.24 -25.23
N GLU A 290 25.66 54.17 -25.21
CA GLU A 290 24.82 55.35 -25.45
C GLU A 290 24.99 56.42 -24.36
N LYS A 291 25.05 56.01 -23.08
CA LYS A 291 25.21 56.92 -21.95
C LYS A 291 26.51 57.72 -22.02
N ASP A 292 27.61 57.05 -22.35
CA ASP A 292 28.95 57.64 -22.35
C ASP A 292 29.31 58.30 -23.71
N CYS A 293 28.40 58.21 -24.68
CA CYS A 293 28.59 58.77 -26.01
C CYS A 293 28.59 60.31 -25.97
N SER A 294 29.69 60.91 -26.45
CA SER A 294 29.83 62.37 -26.49
C SER A 294 29.00 63.05 -27.58
N ASP A 295 28.57 62.31 -28.60
CA ASP A 295 27.84 62.83 -29.78
C ASP A 295 26.89 61.76 -30.33
N LEU A 296 25.62 61.82 -29.89
CA LEU A 296 24.60 60.84 -30.23
C LEU A 296 24.27 60.82 -31.73
N ASP A 297 24.34 61.97 -32.42
CA ASP A 297 23.99 62.07 -33.84
C ASP A 297 25.07 61.40 -34.70
N LYS A 298 26.34 61.61 -34.35
CA LYS A 298 27.47 60.99 -35.05
C LYS A 298 27.48 59.48 -34.92
N TYR A 299 27.19 58.95 -33.73
CA TYR A 299 27.27 57.50 -33.44
C TYR A 299 25.92 56.77 -33.50
N LYS A 300 24.88 57.42 -33.99
CA LYS A 300 23.51 56.87 -34.06
C LYS A 300 23.44 55.45 -34.64
N SER A 301 24.15 55.20 -35.76
CA SER A 301 24.14 53.89 -36.40
C SER A 301 24.78 52.78 -35.54
N GLU A 302 25.79 53.12 -34.73
CA GLU A 302 26.48 52.19 -33.85
C GLU A 302 25.62 51.89 -32.62
N ILE A 303 25.00 52.94 -32.04
CA ILE A 303 24.01 52.82 -30.97
C ILE A 303 22.88 51.88 -31.41
N ASP A 304 22.25 52.16 -32.56
CA ASP A 304 21.15 51.35 -33.07
C ASP A 304 21.56 49.88 -33.33
N ASN A 305 22.78 49.65 -33.80
CA ASN A 305 23.31 48.30 -34.01
C ASN A 305 23.52 47.54 -32.68
N ASN A 306 24.02 48.22 -31.65
CA ASN A 306 24.21 47.63 -30.33
C ASN A 306 22.87 47.20 -29.70
N TYR A 307 21.84 48.05 -29.79
CA TYR A 307 20.50 47.67 -29.34
C TYR A 307 19.89 46.55 -30.18
N LYS A 308 20.05 46.59 -31.52
CA LYS A 308 19.57 45.51 -32.39
C LYS A 308 20.18 44.16 -32.02
N ASN A 309 21.47 44.13 -31.73
CA ASN A 309 22.18 42.94 -31.26
C ASN A 309 21.65 42.44 -29.91
N ALA A 310 21.45 43.35 -28.94
CA ALA A 310 20.89 43.01 -27.64
C ALA A 310 19.43 42.50 -27.74
N THR A 311 18.59 43.13 -28.56
CA THR A 311 17.21 42.70 -28.83
C THR A 311 17.16 41.34 -29.50
N SER A 312 18.09 41.00 -30.38
CA SER A 312 18.18 39.65 -30.97
C SER A 312 18.38 38.59 -29.88
N LYS A 313 19.30 38.83 -28.94
CA LYS A 313 19.54 37.91 -27.82
C LYS A 313 18.37 37.83 -26.85
N TYR A 314 17.62 38.92 -26.69
CA TYR A 314 16.38 38.91 -25.90
C TYR A 314 15.33 37.97 -26.50
N GLN A 315 15.24 37.85 -27.83
CA GLN A 315 14.36 36.86 -28.45
C GLN A 315 14.75 35.42 -28.09
N ASP A 316 16.06 35.14 -27.99
CA ASP A 316 16.54 33.84 -27.52
C ASP A 316 16.13 33.58 -26.06
N VAL A 317 16.16 34.60 -25.19
CA VAL A 317 15.66 34.52 -23.81
C VAL A 317 14.18 34.14 -23.79
N LEU A 318 13.35 34.81 -24.61
CA LEU A 318 11.91 34.53 -24.66
C LEU A 318 11.63 33.10 -25.13
N ASN A 319 12.32 32.64 -26.16
CA ASN A 319 12.18 31.28 -26.66
C ASN A 319 12.57 30.24 -25.61
N SER A 320 13.69 30.45 -24.92
CA SER A 320 14.14 29.56 -23.84
C SER A 320 13.19 29.57 -22.65
N TYR A 321 12.60 30.72 -22.33
CA TYR A 321 11.65 30.83 -21.23
C TYR A 321 10.34 30.12 -21.55
N GLN A 322 9.86 30.23 -22.78
CA GLN A 322 8.67 29.53 -23.24
C GLN A 322 8.87 28.00 -23.17
N LYS A 323 10.03 27.51 -23.64
CA LYS A 323 10.39 26.09 -23.53
C LYS A 323 10.37 25.60 -22.07
N TYR A 324 10.89 26.40 -21.13
CA TYR A 324 10.82 26.09 -19.70
C TYR A 324 9.37 26.02 -19.19
N LYS A 325 8.50 26.97 -19.59
CA LYS A 325 7.08 26.96 -19.23
C LYS A 325 6.33 25.76 -19.82
N ASP A 326 6.64 25.37 -21.05
CA ASP A 326 5.98 24.27 -21.73
C ASP A 326 6.35 22.92 -21.10
N LEU A 327 7.61 22.73 -20.70
CA LEU A 327 8.05 21.54 -19.98
C LEU A 327 7.32 21.39 -18.64
N LYS A 328 7.10 22.50 -17.92
CA LYS A 328 6.33 22.50 -16.66
C LYS A 328 4.91 21.94 -16.83
N ILE A 329 4.22 22.25 -17.94
CA ILE A 329 2.84 21.81 -18.19
C ILE A 329 2.73 20.28 -18.32
N ASN A 330 3.83 19.62 -18.69
CA ASN A 330 3.88 18.18 -18.91
C ASN A 330 4.38 17.38 -17.69
N PHE A 331 4.64 18.04 -16.56
CA PHE A 331 5.02 17.43 -15.28
C PHE A 331 3.86 17.47 -14.27
#